data_AF-A0A7S1MCV6-F1
#
_entry.id   AF-A0A7S1MCV6-F1
#
_cell.length_a   1.000
_cell.length_b   1.000
_cell.length_c   1.000
_cell.angle_alpha   90.00
_cell.angle_beta   90.00
_cell.angle_gamma   90.00
#
_symmetry.space_group_name_H-M   'P 1'
#
loop_
_entity.id
_entity.type
_entity.pdbx_description
1 polymer ?
#
loop_
_entity_poly.entity_id
_entity_poly.type
_entity_poly.pdbx_seq_one_letter_code
_entity_poly.pdbx_strand_id
1 'polypeptide(L)'
;GSGKTHTMMGHAGEPGLYLMAAREIFDRLEADTQLVVSFYEIYAGKLFDLLNDREKLRALEDGKQQVQIVKLTEHPVETAQQIMALISNGNRLRSQGATGANDTSSRSHAILTMQLRSRRTGKAQGKFSFIDLAGSERGADTLDCNRDRRMEGAQINKSLLA
;
A
#
# COMPACT_ATOMS: atom_id res chain seq x y z
N GLY A 1 17.51 8.74 3.96
CA GLY A 1 16.14 8.61 3.44
C GLY A 1 16.14 8.91 1.95
N SER A 2 15.46 8.11 1.13
CA SER A 2 15.53 8.19 -0.34
C SER A 2 14.38 8.98 -1.00
N GLY A 3 13.60 9.74 -0.24
CA GLY A 3 12.51 10.59 -0.77
C GLY A 3 11.21 9.88 -1.18
N LYS A 4 11.07 8.54 -1.04
CA LYS A 4 9.88 7.80 -1.50
C LYS A 4 8.57 8.30 -0.89
N THR A 5 8.48 8.30 0.43
CA THR A 5 7.27 8.75 1.14
C THR A 5 6.94 10.21 0.82
N HIS A 6 7.97 11.04 0.63
CA HIS A 6 7.81 12.44 0.24
C HIS A 6 7.15 12.57 -1.13
N THR A 7 7.59 11.80 -2.13
CA THR A 7 6.96 11.79 -3.46
C THR A 7 5.53 11.24 -3.42
N MET A 8 5.28 10.19 -2.62
CA MET A 8 3.97 9.54 -2.57
C MET A 8 2.93 10.37 -1.80
N MET A 9 3.27 10.86 -0.60
CA MET A 9 2.37 11.62 0.28
C MET A 9 2.39 13.13 0.05
N GLY A 10 3.53 13.68 -0.39
CA GLY A 10 3.77 15.12 -0.43
C GLY A 10 4.18 15.70 0.93
N HIS A 11 4.27 17.02 0.99
CA HIS A 11 4.51 17.77 2.22
C HIS A 11 3.68 19.06 2.26
N ALA A 12 3.79 19.82 3.36
CA ALA A 12 3.08 21.10 3.50
C ALA A 12 3.43 22.05 2.34
N GLY A 13 2.46 22.30 1.45
CA GLY A 13 2.60 23.15 0.26
C GLY A 13 2.71 22.41 -1.07
N GLU A 14 3.09 21.12 -1.07
CA GLU A 14 3.27 20.33 -2.28
C GLU A 14 2.49 19.01 -2.20
N PRO A 15 1.43 18.82 -3.02
CA PRO A 15 0.66 17.59 -3.01
C PRO A 15 1.48 16.42 -3.56
N GLY A 16 1.44 15.28 -2.86
CA GLY A 16 2.05 14.04 -3.36
C GLY A 16 1.23 13.36 -4.44
N LEU A 17 1.82 12.32 -5.04
CA LEU A 17 1.21 11.55 -6.13
C LEU A 17 -0.19 11.03 -5.78
N TYR A 18 -0.42 10.58 -4.54
CA TYR A 18 -1.74 10.08 -4.14
C TYR A 18 -2.84 11.14 -4.27
N LEU A 19 -2.60 12.34 -3.77
CA LEU A 19 -3.58 13.42 -3.78
C LEU A 19 -3.78 13.96 -5.20
N MET A 20 -2.69 14.10 -5.96
CA MET A 20 -2.76 14.53 -7.36
C MET A 20 -3.60 13.55 -8.19
N ALA A 21 -3.33 12.25 -8.08
CA ALA A 21 -4.08 11.24 -8.82
C ALA A 21 -5.54 11.16 -8.36
N ALA A 22 -5.80 11.22 -7.05
CA ALA A 22 -7.15 11.23 -6.52
C ALA A 22 -7.98 12.39 -7.08
N ARG A 23 -7.43 13.61 -7.10
CA ARG A 23 -8.09 14.79 -7.68
C ARG A 23 -8.42 14.56 -9.16
N GLU A 24 -7.43 14.16 -9.95
CA GLU A 24 -7.62 13.92 -11.38
C GLU A 24 -8.67 12.83 -11.67
N ILE A 25 -8.70 11.76 -10.87
CA ILE A 25 -9.69 10.70 -11.00
C ILE A 25 -11.09 11.24 -10.70
N PHE A 26 -11.27 12.00 -9.63
CA PHE A 26 -12.57 12.58 -9.28
C PHE A 26 -13.03 13.64 -10.29
N ASP A 27 -12.12 14.44 -10.84
CA ASP A 27 -12.43 15.45 -11.87
C ASP A 27 -12.94 14.80 -13.17
N ARG A 28 -12.54 13.56 -13.45
CA ARG A 28 -12.94 12.78 -14.64
C ARG A 28 -13.95 11.67 -14.32
N LEU A 29 -14.46 11.60 -13.10
CA LEU A 29 -15.32 10.50 -12.67
C LEU A 29 -16.70 10.62 -13.32
N GLU A 30 -17.12 9.56 -14.02
CA GLU A 30 -18.47 9.49 -14.61
C GLU A 30 -19.52 9.19 -13.53
N ALA A 31 -20.76 9.66 -13.73
CA ALA A 31 -21.85 9.53 -12.76
C ALA A 31 -22.21 8.07 -12.39
N ASP A 32 -22.17 7.13 -13.34
CA ASP A 32 -22.41 5.70 -13.07
C ASP A 32 -21.14 4.96 -12.64
N THR A 33 -20.08 5.68 -12.28
CA THR A 33 -18.82 5.11 -11.80
C THR A 33 -18.60 5.50 -10.33
N GLN A 34 -18.11 4.55 -9.55
CA GLN A 34 -17.63 4.77 -8.19
C GLN A 34 -16.16 4.40 -8.08
N LEU A 35 -15.48 5.07 -7.16
CA LEU A 35 -14.10 4.77 -6.83
C LEU A 35 -14.06 3.95 -5.53
N VAL A 36 -13.30 2.87 -5.55
CA VAL A 36 -13.11 1.98 -4.41
C VAL A 36 -11.62 1.86 -4.14
N VAL A 37 -11.22 1.98 -2.87
CA VAL A 37 -9.82 1.96 -2.45
C VAL A 37 -9.53 0.74 -1.60
N SER A 38 -8.39 0.11 -1.86
CA SER A 38 -7.80 -0.90 -0.97
C SER A 38 -6.35 -0.54 -0.70
N PHE A 39 -5.86 -0.83 0.50
CA PHE A 39 -4.48 -0.52 0.89
C PHE A 39 -3.92 -1.64 1.76
N TYR A 40 -2.83 -2.25 1.33
CA TYR A 40 -2.21 -3.35 2.05
C TYR A 40 -0.69 -3.25 1.99
N GLU A 41 -0.01 -3.97 2.88
CA GLU A 41 1.44 -4.09 2.86
C GLU A 41 1.90 -5.54 2.68
N ILE A 42 3.10 -5.66 2.11
CA ILE A 42 3.89 -6.89 2.11
C ILE A 42 5.01 -6.68 3.11
N TYR A 43 4.94 -7.41 4.24
CA TYR A 43 5.94 -7.38 5.29
C TYR A 43 6.41 -8.80 5.58
N ALA A 44 7.73 -9.03 5.50
CA ALA A 44 8.34 -10.34 5.71
C ALA A 44 7.65 -11.49 4.94
N GLY A 45 7.33 -11.25 3.65
CA GLY A 45 6.65 -12.21 2.77
C GLY A 45 5.19 -12.50 3.11
N LYS A 46 4.59 -11.75 4.03
CA LYS A 46 3.17 -11.86 4.41
C LYS A 46 2.41 -10.59 4.01
N LEU A 47 1.13 -10.75 3.72
CA LEU A 47 0.22 -9.67 3.34
C LEU A 47 -0.61 -9.23 4.55
N PHE A 48 -0.76 -7.92 4.74
CA PHE A 48 -1.57 -7.33 5.82
C PHE A 48 -2.42 -6.17 5.30
N ASP A 49 -3.70 -6.14 5.68
CA ASP A 49 -4.62 -5.07 5.28
C ASP A 49 -4.43 -3.81 6.12
N LEU A 50 -3.99 -2.72 5.49
CA LEU A 50 -3.75 -1.45 6.19
C LEU A 50 -5.04 -0.65 6.46
N LEU A 51 -6.19 -1.06 5.90
CA LEU A 51 -7.50 -0.45 6.15
C LEU A 51 -8.37 -1.30 7.09
N ASN A 52 -7.84 -2.42 7.59
CA ASN A 52 -8.52 -3.32 8.51
C ASN A 52 -7.54 -3.84 9.58
N ASP A 53 -6.97 -2.92 10.37
CA ASP A 53 -6.13 -3.20 11.54
C ASP A 53 -4.99 -4.21 11.34
N ARG A 54 -4.38 -4.20 10.13
CA ARG A 54 -3.33 -5.16 9.73
C ARG A 54 -3.78 -6.61 9.80
N GLU A 55 -5.04 -6.87 9.48
CA GLU A 55 -5.55 -8.23 9.37
C GLU A 55 -4.76 -9.01 8.30
N LYS A 56 -4.41 -10.26 8.62
CA LYS A 56 -3.56 -11.07 7.75
C LYS A 56 -4.32 -11.56 6.52
N LEU A 57 -3.77 -11.29 5.34
CA LEU A 57 -4.34 -11.64 4.05
C LEU A 57 -3.68 -12.89 3.44
N ARG A 58 -4.29 -13.44 2.38
CA ARG A 58 -3.74 -14.57 1.61
C ARG A 58 -3.84 -14.27 0.12
N ALA A 59 -2.75 -14.49 -0.60
CA ALA A 59 -2.78 -14.52 -2.07
C ALA A 59 -3.10 -15.94 -2.52
N LEU A 60 -4.16 -16.09 -3.31
CA LEU A 60 -4.56 -17.35 -3.96
C LEU A 60 -4.60 -17.14 -5.46
N GLU A 61 -4.35 -18.18 -6.24
CA GLU A 61 -4.49 -18.16 -7.69
C GLU A 61 -5.88 -18.71 -8.06
N ASP A 62 -6.60 -18.01 -8.94
CA ASP A 62 -7.89 -18.48 -9.44
C ASP A 62 -7.74 -19.43 -10.63
N GLY A 63 -8.86 -20.01 -11.11
CA GLY A 63 -8.86 -20.93 -12.25
C GLY A 63 -8.44 -20.29 -13.59
N LYS A 64 -8.15 -18.98 -13.63
CA LYS A 64 -7.65 -18.23 -14.79
C LYS A 64 -6.19 -17.80 -14.60
N GLN A 65 -5.49 -18.39 -13.64
CA GLN A 65 -4.11 -18.05 -13.30
C GLN A 65 -3.93 -16.58 -12.86
N GLN A 66 -4.98 -15.96 -12.30
CA GLN A 66 -4.89 -14.62 -11.75
C GLN A 66 -4.76 -14.68 -10.23
N VAL A 67 -3.77 -13.98 -9.69
CA VAL A 67 -3.59 -13.87 -8.25
C VAL A 67 -4.63 -12.93 -7.66
N GLN A 68 -5.39 -13.44 -6.69
CA GLN A 68 -6.41 -12.73 -5.92
C GLN A 68 -5.99 -12.65 -4.46
N ILE A 69 -6.10 -11.46 -3.86
CA ILE A 69 -5.86 -11.27 -2.43
C ILE A 69 -7.17 -11.46 -1.69
N VAL A 70 -7.29 -12.60 -1.02
CA VAL A 70 -8.50 -13.00 -0.30
C VAL A 70 -8.62 -12.22 1.01
N LYS A 71 -9.83 -11.72 1.28
CA LYS A 71 -10.21 -10.87 2.44
C LYS A 71 -9.64 -9.45 2.44
N LEU A 72 -9.01 -8.99 1.35
CA LEU A 72 -8.64 -7.58 1.24
C LEU A 72 -9.89 -6.72 1.28
N THR A 73 -9.93 -5.78 2.23
CA THR A 73 -11.06 -4.86 2.34
C THR A 73 -10.99 -3.78 1.28
N GLU A 74 -12.18 -3.35 0.87
CA GLU A 74 -12.38 -2.39 -0.21
C GLU A 74 -13.36 -1.33 0.28
N HIS A 75 -12.93 -0.08 0.24
CA HIS A 75 -13.63 1.05 0.82
C HIS A 75 -14.08 1.99 -0.29
N PRO A 76 -15.39 2.08 -0.58
CA PRO A 76 -15.93 3.09 -1.48
C PRO A 76 -15.62 4.49 -0.95
N VAL A 77 -15.26 5.39 -1.86
CA VAL A 77 -14.90 6.78 -1.54
C VAL A 77 -15.59 7.72 -2.52
N GLU A 78 -16.00 8.87 -2.00
CA GLU A 78 -16.73 9.90 -2.75
C GLU A 78 -15.90 11.20 -2.85
N THR A 79 -14.77 11.31 -2.14
CA THR A 79 -13.90 12.50 -2.18
C THR A 79 -12.42 12.15 -2.07
N ALA A 80 -11.56 13.01 -2.63
CA ALA A 80 -10.10 12.86 -2.50
C ALA A 80 -9.65 12.92 -1.02
N GLN A 81 -10.36 13.67 -0.18
CA GLN A 81 -10.06 13.81 1.24
C GLN A 81 -10.29 12.50 2.00
N GLN A 82 -11.34 11.75 1.66
CA GLN A 82 -11.57 10.41 2.25
C GLN A 82 -10.42 9.45 1.92
N ILE A 83 -9.92 9.49 0.68
CA ILE A 83 -8.75 8.69 0.27
C ILE A 83 -7.53 9.06 1.13
N MET A 84 -7.25 10.36 1.26
CA MET A 84 -6.11 10.81 2.05
C MET A 84 -6.23 10.43 3.53
N ALA A 85 -7.45 10.43 4.09
CA ALA A 85 -7.70 9.96 5.45
C ALA A 85 -7.40 8.46 5.61
N LEU A 86 -7.86 7.63 4.66
CA LEU A 86 -7.56 6.19 4.63
C LEU A 86 -6.05 5.93 4.53
N ILE A 87 -5.36 6.62 3.63
CA ILE A 87 -3.90 6.49 3.46
C ILE A 87 -3.17 6.92 4.74
N SER A 88 -3.57 8.04 5.34
CA SER A 88 -2.95 8.53 6.59
C SER A 88 -3.12 7.52 7.73
N ASN A 89 -4.31 6.93 7.87
CA ASN A 89 -4.55 5.90 8.87
C ASN A 89 -3.76 4.61 8.58
N GLY A 90 -3.75 4.16 7.32
CA GLY A 90 -3.00 2.98 6.92
C GLY A 90 -1.50 3.14 7.10
N ASN A 91 -0.94 4.32 6.81
CA ASN A 91 0.46 4.62 7.08
C ASN A 91 0.79 4.65 8.57
N ARG A 92 -0.12 5.16 9.41
CA ARG A 92 0.02 5.09 10.88
C ARG A 92 0.10 3.64 11.35
N LEU A 93 -0.80 2.78 10.86
CA LEU A 93 -0.80 1.35 11.20
C LEU A 93 0.47 0.65 10.70
N ARG A 94 0.89 0.93 9.47
CA ARG A 94 2.15 0.45 8.87
C ARG A 94 3.33 0.76 9.79
N SER A 95 3.48 2.02 10.24
CA SER A 95 4.57 2.42 11.16
C SER A 95 4.45 1.78 12.55
N GLN A 96 3.24 1.61 13.09
CA GLN A 96 3.00 1.01 14.42
C GLN A 96 3.20 -0.51 14.49
N GLY A 97 3.26 -1.21 13.36
CA GLY A 97 3.51 -2.65 13.31
C GLY A 97 4.87 -3.11 13.84
N ALA A 98 5.74 -2.18 14.26
CA ALA A 98 7.05 -2.45 14.82
C ALA A 98 6.97 -2.85 16.29
N THR A 99 7.42 -4.06 16.63
CA THR A 99 7.81 -4.38 18.00
C THR A 99 9.08 -3.60 18.35
N GLY A 100 8.91 -2.45 19.00
CA GLY A 100 9.86 -1.94 20.00
C GLY A 100 10.87 -0.87 19.62
N ALA A 101 11.15 -0.52 18.35
CA ALA A 101 12.13 0.55 18.07
C ALA A 101 12.24 1.13 16.64
N ASN A 102 11.60 0.57 15.59
CA ASN A 102 12.00 0.87 14.20
C ASN A 102 10.85 1.39 13.32
N ASP A 103 11.19 2.22 12.34
CA ASP A 103 10.29 2.71 11.31
C ASP A 103 10.04 1.62 10.24
N THR A 104 8.92 0.89 10.36
CA THR A 104 8.48 -0.18 9.44
C THR A 104 8.26 0.31 8.00
N SER A 105 8.03 1.60 7.76
CA SER A 105 7.78 2.12 6.41
C SER A 105 8.97 1.87 5.46
N SER A 106 10.17 1.73 6.01
CA SER A 106 11.38 1.38 5.26
C SER A 106 11.49 -0.11 4.89
N ARG A 107 10.68 -0.97 5.52
CA ARG A 107 10.86 -2.43 5.58
C ARG A 107 9.66 -3.25 5.09
N SER A 108 8.54 -2.60 4.84
CA SER A 108 7.41 -3.19 4.11
C SER A 108 7.19 -2.48 2.79
N HIS A 109 6.68 -3.22 1.80
CA HIS A 109 6.16 -2.63 0.56
C HIS A 109 4.70 -2.29 0.79
N ALA A 110 4.27 -1.07 0.44
CA ALA A 110 2.86 -0.68 0.54
C ALA A 110 2.24 -0.55 -0.86
N ILE A 111 1.05 -1.12 -1.01
CA ILE A 111 0.31 -1.14 -2.27
C ILE A 111 -1.06 -0.51 -2.04
N LEU A 112 -1.25 0.69 -2.58
CA LEU A 112 -2.54 1.37 -2.63
C LEU A 112 -3.17 1.12 -3.99
N THR A 113 -4.38 0.57 -4.01
CA THR A 113 -5.15 0.38 -5.23
C THR A 113 -6.39 1.28 -5.23
N MET A 114 -6.56 2.04 -6.30
CA MET A 114 -7.75 2.83 -6.60
C MET A 114 -8.45 2.19 -7.80
N GLN A 115 -9.63 1.62 -7.59
CA GLN A 115 -10.36 0.86 -8.59
C GLN A 115 -11.68 1.53 -8.96
N LEU A 116 -11.89 1.75 -10.25
CA LEU A 116 -13.15 2.24 -10.81
C LEU A 116 -14.11 1.07 -11.01
N ARG A 117 -15.34 1.22 -10.53
CA ARG A 117 -16.41 0.25 -10.70
C ARG A 117 -17.70 0.92 -11.15
N SER A 118 -18.45 0.24 -12.00
CA SER A 118 -19.81 0.68 -12.34
C SER A 118 -20.69 0.59 -11.08
N ARG A 119 -21.42 1.65 -10.76
CA ARG A 119 -22.40 1.66 -9.66
C ARG A 119 -23.54 0.69 -9.94
N ARG A 120 -24.00 0.62 -11.18
CA ARG A 120 -25.08 -0.29 -11.60
C ARG A 120 -24.70 -1.77 -11.56
N THR A 121 -23.50 -2.13 -12.01
CA THR A 121 -23.13 -3.55 -12.23
C THR A 121 -22.06 -4.08 -11.28
N GLY A 122 -21.37 -3.22 -10.54
CA GLY A 122 -20.21 -3.58 -9.71
C GLY A 122 -18.97 -4.00 -10.51
N LYS A 123 -19.03 -4.03 -11.85
CA LYS A 123 -17.92 -4.47 -12.70
C LYS A 123 -16.78 -3.47 -12.67
N ALA A 124 -15.56 -3.99 -12.59
CA ALA A 124 -14.33 -3.22 -12.70
C ALA A 124 -14.22 -2.58 -14.09
N GLN A 125 -13.99 -1.27 -14.13
CA GLN A 125 -13.79 -0.50 -15.37
C GLN A 125 -12.34 -0.05 -15.54
N GLY A 126 -11.61 0.13 -14.43
CA GLY A 126 -10.21 0.54 -14.43
C GLY A 126 -9.57 0.38 -13.06
N LYS A 127 -8.25 0.33 -13.03
CA LYS A 127 -7.48 0.13 -11.79
C LYS A 127 -6.15 0.90 -11.86
N PHE A 128 -5.88 1.70 -10.85
CA PHE A 128 -4.59 2.31 -10.59
C PHE A 128 -3.97 1.68 -9.35
N SER A 129 -2.72 1.25 -9.45
CA SER A 129 -1.99 0.68 -8.32
C SER A 129 -0.72 1.48 -8.10
N PHE A 130 -0.59 2.03 -6.90
CA PHE A 130 0.58 2.75 -6.44
C PHE A 130 1.38 1.87 -5.51
N ILE A 131 2.66 1.71 -5.81
CA ILE A 131 3.55 0.79 -5.11
C ILE A 131 4.67 1.61 -4.48
N ASP A 132 4.70 1.66 -3.15
CA ASP A 132 5.80 2.21 -2.36
C ASP A 132 6.67 1.06 -1.88
N LEU A 133 7.79 0.85 -2.58
CA LEU A 133 8.70 -0.25 -2.28
C LEU A 133 9.56 0.05 -1.04
N ALA A 134 9.86 -0.99 -0.27
CA ALA A 134 10.80 -0.93 0.84
C ALA A 134 12.18 -0.39 0.40
N GLY A 135 12.90 0.22 1.33
CA GLY A 135 14.28 0.66 1.09
C GLY A 135 15.21 -0.53 0.90
N SER A 136 16.14 -0.45 -0.06
CA SER A 136 17.27 -1.36 -0.18
C SER A 136 18.35 -0.99 0.84
N GLU A 137 18.18 -1.43 2.09
CA GLU A 137 19.22 -1.26 3.10
C GLU A 137 20.39 -2.20 2.77
N ARG A 138 21.60 -1.63 2.60
CA ARG A 138 22.81 -2.43 2.32
C ARG A 138 23.16 -3.23 3.57
N GLY A 139 23.50 -4.52 3.39
CA GLY A 139 23.88 -5.41 4.51
C GLY A 139 25.06 -4.93 5.37
N ALA A 140 25.81 -3.90 4.95
CA ALA A 140 26.91 -3.32 5.72
C ALA A 140 26.46 -2.60 6.99
N ASP A 141 25.20 -2.15 7.09
CA ASP A 141 24.66 -1.49 8.28
C ASP A 141 24.25 -2.48 9.40
N THR A 142 24.49 -3.78 9.22
CA THR A 142 24.04 -4.85 10.14
C THR A 142 25.07 -5.34 11.16
N LEU A 143 26.06 -4.51 11.50
CA LEU A 143 27.10 -4.87 12.47
C LEU A 143 26.54 -5.15 13.88
N ASP A 144 25.36 -4.61 14.22
CA ASP A 144 24.69 -4.82 15.52
C ASP A 144 23.20 -5.26 15.38
N CYS A 145 22.94 -6.30 14.59
CA CYS A 145 21.57 -6.76 14.30
C CYS A 145 21.27 -8.20 14.78
N ASN A 146 20.26 -8.33 15.65
CA ASN A 146 19.63 -9.59 16.06
C ASN A 146 19.25 -10.49 14.87
N ARG A 147 19.22 -11.81 15.08
CA ARG A 147 18.95 -12.83 14.05
C ARG A 147 17.69 -12.55 13.22
N ASP A 148 16.62 -12.06 13.84
CA ASP A 148 15.37 -11.71 13.17
C ASP A 148 15.53 -10.56 12.17
N ARG A 149 16.37 -9.56 12.50
CA ARG A 149 16.64 -8.41 11.61
C ARG A 149 17.40 -8.83 10.36
N ARG A 150 18.30 -9.81 10.46
CA ARG A 150 19.02 -10.36 9.30
C ARG A 150 18.10 -11.13 8.37
N MET A 151 17.17 -11.92 8.93
CA MET A 151 16.17 -12.67 8.15
C MET A 151 15.22 -11.72 7.39
N GLU A 152 14.79 -10.65 8.04
CA GLU A 152 13.91 -9.64 7.45
C GLU A 152 14.60 -8.87 6.30
N GLY A 153 15.83 -8.38 6.52
CA GLY A 153 16.59 -7.68 5.48
C GLY A 153 16.87 -8.54 4.25
N ALA A 154 17.14 -9.84 4.45
CA ALA A 154 17.29 -10.80 3.35
C ALA A 154 15.99 -10.96 2.55
N GLN A 155 14.83 -10.94 3.19
CA GLN A 155 13.53 -11.04 2.51
C GLN A 155 13.19 -9.78 1.72
N ILE A 156 13.48 -8.59 2.25
CA ILE A 156 13.32 -7.32 1.51
C ILE A 156 14.15 -7.36 0.22
N ASN A 157 15.45 -7.68 0.34
CA ASN A 157 16.34 -7.76 -0.82
C ASN A 157 15.91 -8.84 -1.81
N LYS A 158 15.46 -10.01 -1.33
CA LYS A 158 14.92 -11.06 -2.20
C LYS A 158 13.68 -10.60 -2.97
N SER A 159 12.77 -9.88 -2.31
CA SER A 159 11.55 -9.37 -2.95
C SER A 159 11.82 -8.25 -3.97
N LEU A 160 12.92 -7.52 -3.83
CA LEU A 160 13.35 -6.47 -4.78
C LEU A 160 14.10 -7.03 -5.99
N LEU A 161 14.67 -8.23 -5.87
CA LEU A 161 15.44 -8.92 -6.92
C LEU A 161 14.59 -9.88 -7.77
N ALA A 162 13.32 -10.08 -7.42
CA ALA A 162 12.41 -11.03 -8.05
C ALA A 162 11.70 -10.47 -9.28
#